data_AF-A0A934TVW9-F1
#
_entry.id   AF-A0A934TVW9-F1
#
_cell.length_a   1.000
_cell.length_b   1.000
_cell.length_c   1.000
_cell.angle_alpha   90.00
_cell.angle_beta   90.00
_cell.angle_gamma   90.00
#
_symmetry.space_group_name_H-M   'P 1'
#
loop_
_entity.id
_entity.type
_entity.pdbx_description
1 polymer ?
#
loop_
_entity_poly.entity_id
_entity_poly.type
_entity_poly.pdbx_seq_one_letter_code
_entity_poly.pdbx_strand_id
1 'polypeptide(L)'
;MIPSILTGCPPVPDGDYEKFGFSSADHVLLQQDLRQGRAFDGRPNAFPWPEGMSGSPVYAWLGATEKQTQGFVVVGVFIEYRKAGKLFVATDVGWVLQAISQLNEAAKAKWHKPPRADDGVGERPA
;
A
#
# COMPACT_ATOMS: atom_id res chain seq x y z
N MET A 1 -3.40 -3.84 16.95
CA MET A 1 -3.77 -5.21 16.56
C MET A 1 -4.44 -5.12 15.19
N ILE A 2 -3.72 -5.48 14.12
CA ILE A 2 -4.21 -5.40 12.73
C ILE A 2 -5.05 -6.66 12.44
N PRO A 3 -6.31 -6.55 12.02
CA PRO A 3 -7.14 -7.71 11.68
C PRO A 3 -6.56 -8.47 10.49
N SER A 4 -6.76 -9.79 10.52
CA SER A 4 -6.22 -10.76 9.57
C SER A 4 -6.37 -10.34 8.10
N ILE A 5 -5.25 -10.34 7.38
CA ILE A 5 -5.17 -10.00 5.95
C ILE A 5 -5.59 -11.22 5.12
N LEU A 6 -6.36 -11.00 4.05
CA LEU A 6 -6.99 -12.05 3.21
C LEU A 6 -6.05 -12.96 2.45
N THR A 7 -4.81 -13.02 2.86
CA THR A 7 -3.79 -13.85 2.23
C THR A 7 -3.54 -15.14 3.00
N GLY A 8 -4.22 -15.38 4.14
CA GLY A 8 -3.86 -16.47 5.04
C GLY A 8 -2.44 -16.31 5.61
N CYS A 9 -1.86 -15.12 5.46
CA CYS A 9 -0.52 -14.78 5.92
C CYS A 9 -0.66 -14.02 7.24
N PRO A 10 -0.31 -14.62 8.39
CA PRO A 10 -0.34 -13.90 9.65
C PRO A 10 0.65 -12.72 9.61
N PRO A 11 0.29 -11.57 10.22
CA PRO A 11 1.25 -10.49 10.39
C PRO A 11 2.41 -10.95 11.27
N VAL A 12 3.61 -10.49 10.95
CA VAL A 12 4.77 -10.67 11.81
C VAL A 12 4.54 -9.88 13.11
N PRO A 13 4.86 -10.43 14.30
CA PRO A 13 4.77 -9.68 15.55
C PRO A 13 5.67 -8.44 15.53
N ASP A 14 5.22 -7.33 16.14
CA ASP A 14 5.94 -6.05 16.08
C ASP A 14 7.41 -6.13 16.52
N GLY A 15 7.72 -6.96 17.53
CA GLY A 15 9.08 -7.18 18.04
C GLY A 15 10.02 -7.96 17.10
N ASP A 16 9.51 -8.50 16.00
CA ASP A 16 10.27 -9.29 15.04
C ASP A 16 10.64 -8.51 13.77
N TYR A 17 10.11 -7.30 13.56
CA TYR A 17 10.39 -6.48 12.36
C TYR A 17 11.87 -6.18 12.18
N GLU A 18 12.56 -5.80 13.27
CA GLU A 18 13.99 -5.47 13.25
C GLU A 18 14.85 -6.67 12.84
N LYS A 19 14.42 -7.89 13.17
CA LYS A 19 15.11 -9.13 12.76
C LYS A 19 15.14 -9.32 11.24
N PHE A 20 14.20 -8.69 10.54
CA PHE A 20 14.11 -8.69 9.09
C PHE A 20 14.67 -7.40 8.45
N GLY A 21 15.20 -6.49 9.27
CA GLY A 21 15.75 -5.20 8.82
C GLY A 21 14.69 -4.17 8.44
N PHE A 22 13.49 -4.27 9.01
CA PHE A 22 12.38 -3.33 8.79
C PHE A 22 11.90 -2.73 10.11
N SER A 23 11.12 -1.65 10.02
CA SER A 23 10.44 -1.04 11.16
C SER A 23 8.92 -1.26 11.05
N SER A 24 8.26 -1.46 12.18
CA SER A 24 6.80 -1.59 12.23
C SER A 24 6.07 -0.25 12.07
N ALA A 25 6.78 0.88 12.08
CA ALA A 25 6.18 2.20 11.91
C ALA A 25 5.83 2.53 10.44
N ASP A 26 6.49 1.89 9.49
CA ASP A 26 6.43 2.20 8.06
C ASP A 26 6.25 0.96 7.17
N HIS A 27 6.33 -0.24 7.74
CA HIS A 27 6.16 -1.49 7.00
C HIS A 27 5.04 -2.34 7.57
N VAL A 28 4.47 -3.14 6.68
CA VAL A 28 3.60 -4.28 6.99
C VAL A 28 4.31 -5.53 6.52
N LEU A 29 4.61 -6.43 7.47
CA LEU A 29 5.28 -7.70 7.20
C LEU A 29 4.31 -8.86 7.40
N LEU A 30 4.19 -9.72 6.38
CA LEU A 30 3.32 -10.90 6.45
C LEU A 30 4.15 -12.16 6.20
N GLN A 31 4.02 -13.14 7.10
CA GLN A 31 4.59 -14.46 6.88
C GLN A 31 3.72 -15.22 5.89
N GLN A 32 4.31 -15.59 4.75
CA GLN A 32 3.59 -16.32 3.73
C GLN A 32 3.74 -17.83 3.91
N ASP A 33 2.59 -18.51 3.99
CA ASP A 33 2.47 -19.90 3.56
C ASP A 33 1.74 -19.95 2.21
N LEU A 34 2.50 -20.14 1.12
CA LEU A 34 1.99 -20.24 -0.26
C LEU A 34 0.91 -21.33 -0.43
N ARG A 35 0.80 -22.26 0.53
CA ARG A 35 -0.17 -23.36 0.55
C ARG A 35 -1.52 -22.99 1.16
N GLN A 36 -1.62 -21.83 1.81
CA GLN A 36 -2.82 -21.40 2.56
C GLN A 36 -3.50 -20.17 1.96
N GLY A 37 -3.38 -19.95 0.65
CA GLY A 37 -4.08 -18.88 -0.04
C GLY A 37 -5.59 -19.04 0.04
N ARG A 38 -6.30 -17.90 0.09
CA ARG A 38 -7.75 -17.84 -0.01
C ARG A 38 -8.16 -16.86 -1.11
N ALA A 39 -9.18 -17.24 -1.88
CA ALA A 39 -9.84 -16.33 -2.81
C ALA A 39 -10.73 -15.35 -2.04
N PHE A 40 -11.22 -14.32 -2.74
CA PHE A 40 -12.10 -13.28 -2.19
C PHE A 40 -13.41 -13.84 -1.60
N ASP A 41 -13.88 -14.98 -2.11
CA ASP A 41 -15.04 -15.72 -1.61
C ASP A 41 -14.72 -16.62 -0.40
N GLY A 42 -13.48 -16.58 0.10
CA GLY A 42 -12.99 -17.36 1.24
C GLY A 42 -12.58 -18.79 0.92
N ARG A 43 -12.73 -19.25 -0.34
CA ARG A 43 -12.34 -20.61 -0.75
C ARG A 43 -10.81 -20.76 -0.79
N PRO A 44 -10.27 -21.95 -0.46
CA PRO A 44 -8.85 -22.22 -0.66
C PRO A 44 -8.47 -22.02 -2.13
N ASN A 45 -7.41 -21.27 -2.37
CA ASN A 45 -6.85 -21.08 -3.69
C ASN A 45 -5.32 -21.01 -3.60
N ALA A 46 -4.62 -21.38 -4.67
CA ALA A 46 -3.19 -21.14 -4.72
C ALA A 46 -2.92 -19.64 -4.62
N PHE A 47 -2.00 -19.25 -3.74
CA PHE A 47 -1.59 -17.85 -3.69
C PHE A 47 -0.86 -17.51 -5.01
N PRO A 48 -1.15 -16.36 -5.64
CA PRO A 48 -0.48 -15.98 -6.88
C PRO A 48 1.04 -15.91 -6.70
N TRP A 49 1.79 -16.20 -7.76
CA TRP A 49 3.24 -16.03 -7.72
C TRP A 49 3.57 -14.55 -7.39
N PRO A 50 4.50 -14.28 -6.45
CA PRO A 50 4.80 -12.93 -5.99
C PRO A 50 5.52 -12.06 -7.03
N GLU A 51 5.97 -12.66 -8.14
CA GLU A 51 6.62 -11.97 -9.24
C GLU A 51 5.61 -11.06 -9.97
N GLY A 52 5.94 -9.77 -10.04
CA GLY A 52 5.08 -8.75 -10.67
C GLY A 52 4.01 -8.14 -9.75
N MET A 53 3.98 -8.47 -8.46
CA MET A 53 3.00 -7.90 -7.53
C MET A 53 3.40 -6.51 -6.98
N SER A 54 4.63 -6.02 -7.22
CA SER A 54 5.11 -4.72 -6.72
C SER A 54 4.14 -3.59 -7.04
N GLY A 55 3.80 -2.77 -6.04
CA GLY A 55 2.81 -1.69 -6.15
C GLY A 55 1.36 -2.13 -5.95
N SER A 56 1.09 -3.44 -5.82
CA SER A 56 -0.26 -3.94 -5.56
C SER A 56 -0.73 -3.61 -4.13
N PRO A 57 -2.03 -3.35 -3.93
CA PRO A 57 -2.60 -3.13 -2.60
C PRO A 57 -2.63 -4.42 -1.79
N VAL A 58 -2.31 -4.30 -0.50
CA VAL A 58 -2.48 -5.35 0.52
C VAL A 58 -3.78 -5.08 1.27
N TYR A 59 -4.66 -6.09 1.36
CA TYR A 59 -6.00 -5.95 1.92
C TYR A 59 -6.21 -6.72 3.24
N ALA A 60 -6.67 -6.03 4.29
CA ALA A 60 -7.17 -6.64 5.51
C ALA A 60 -8.67 -6.96 5.45
N TRP A 61 -9.07 -8.11 6.00
CA TRP A 61 -10.48 -8.46 6.19
C TRP A 61 -10.90 -8.03 7.57
N LEU A 62 -11.88 -7.15 7.65
CA LEU A 62 -12.42 -6.71 8.94
C LEU A 62 -13.52 -7.64 9.47
N GLY A 63 -13.82 -8.75 8.77
CA GLY A 63 -14.95 -9.61 9.10
C GLY A 63 -16.30 -8.94 8.83
N ALA A 64 -17.37 -9.60 9.28
CA ALA A 64 -18.64 -8.93 9.50
C ALA A 64 -18.68 -8.47 10.96
N THR A 65 -18.84 -7.17 11.19
CA THR A 65 -19.23 -6.65 12.51
C THR A 65 -20.70 -6.25 12.45
N GLU A 66 -21.42 -6.29 13.57
CA GLU A 66 -22.87 -5.99 13.62
C GLU A 66 -23.23 -4.58 13.09
N LYS A 67 -22.26 -3.68 12.91
CA LYS A 67 -22.46 -2.28 12.54
C LYS A 67 -21.79 -1.85 11.23
N GLN A 68 -21.04 -2.71 10.54
CA GLN A 68 -20.38 -2.36 9.28
C GLN A 68 -20.52 -3.45 8.23
N THR A 69 -20.75 -3.02 6.99
CA THR A 69 -20.69 -3.85 5.79
C THR A 69 -19.36 -4.60 5.77
N GLN A 70 -19.41 -5.90 5.49
CA GLN A 70 -18.22 -6.70 5.17
C GLN A 70 -17.31 -5.91 4.21
N GLY A 71 -16.04 -5.72 4.58
CA GLY A 71 -15.18 -4.78 3.89
C GLY A 71 -13.72 -5.23 3.85
N PHE A 72 -13.13 -5.08 2.68
CA PHE A 72 -11.69 -5.15 2.46
C PHE A 72 -11.14 -3.74 2.67
N VAL A 73 -10.17 -3.57 3.55
CA VAL A 73 -9.47 -2.29 3.71
C VAL A 73 -8.04 -2.43 3.22
N VAL A 74 -7.54 -1.43 2.49
CA VAL A 74 -6.12 -1.40 2.12
C VAL A 74 -5.32 -1.06 3.37
N VAL A 75 -4.34 -1.88 3.69
CA VAL A 75 -3.45 -1.71 4.85
C VAL A 75 -1.99 -1.49 4.46
N GLY A 76 -1.63 -1.78 3.22
CA GLY A 76 -0.30 -1.47 2.72
C GLY A 76 -0.19 -1.58 1.21
N VAL A 77 0.99 -1.23 0.70
CA VAL A 77 1.35 -1.35 -0.70
C VAL A 77 2.53 -2.32 -0.80
N PHE A 78 2.35 -3.41 -1.53
CA PHE A 78 3.37 -4.44 -1.62
C PHE A 78 4.63 -3.93 -2.33
N ILE A 79 5.79 -4.26 -1.78
CA ILE A 79 7.11 -3.87 -2.29
C ILE A 79 7.80 -5.09 -2.89
N GLU A 80 8.05 -6.11 -2.07
CA GLU A 80 8.87 -7.26 -2.44
C GLU A 80 8.54 -8.51 -1.64
N TYR A 81 8.89 -9.66 -2.23
CA TYR A 81 8.83 -10.95 -1.56
C TYR A 81 10.24 -11.49 -1.30
N ARG A 82 10.58 -11.70 -0.03
CA ARG A 82 11.86 -12.28 0.37
C ARG A 82 11.74 -13.80 0.49
N LYS A 83 12.22 -14.50 -0.54
CA LYS A 83 12.17 -15.98 -0.65
C LYS A 83 12.79 -16.68 0.56
N ALA A 84 13.92 -16.20 1.07
CA ALA A 84 14.64 -16.83 2.20
C ALA A 84 13.81 -16.87 3.50
N GLY A 85 13.00 -15.84 3.76
CA GLY A 85 12.14 -15.75 4.94
C GLY A 85 10.67 -16.04 4.67
N LYS A 86 10.31 -16.39 3.42
CA LYS A 86 8.92 -16.45 2.93
C LYS A 86 8.11 -15.23 3.37
N LEU A 87 8.69 -14.05 3.19
CA LEU A 87 8.19 -12.82 3.79
C LEU A 87 7.63 -11.89 2.72
N PHE A 88 6.37 -11.49 2.87
CA PHE A 88 5.80 -10.34 2.15
C PHE A 88 6.19 -9.07 2.86
N VAL A 89 6.75 -8.13 2.09
CA VAL A 89 7.08 -6.80 2.55
C VAL A 89 6.16 -5.80 1.85
N ALA A 90 5.46 -5.00 2.63
CA ALA A 90 4.65 -3.90 2.14
C ALA A 90 4.97 -2.61 2.91
N THR A 91 4.77 -1.46 2.29
CA THR A 91 4.76 -0.16 2.98
C THR A 91 3.41 0.04 3.64
N ASP A 92 3.39 0.53 4.88
CA ASP A 92 2.14 0.88 5.57
C ASP A 92 1.35 1.96 4.79
N VAL A 93 0.03 1.76 4.68
CA VAL A 93 -0.82 2.67 3.91
C VAL A 93 -0.89 4.08 4.49
N GLY A 94 -0.78 4.23 5.82
CA GLY A 94 -0.75 5.52 6.50
C GLY A 94 0.48 6.33 6.08
N TRP A 95 1.64 5.67 6.02
CA TRP A 95 2.86 6.29 5.51
C TRP A 95 2.71 6.70 4.04
N VAL A 96 2.15 5.83 3.19
CA VAL A 96 1.91 6.12 1.76
C VAL A 96 1.00 7.34 1.59
N LEU A 97 -0.09 7.42 2.34
CA LEU A 97 -1.01 8.56 2.28
C LEU A 97 -0.34 9.86 2.72
N GLN A 98 0.49 9.81 3.76
CA GLN A 98 1.28 10.96 4.21
C GLN A 98 2.25 11.44 3.12
N ALA A 99 2.98 10.51 2.48
CA ALA A 99 3.92 10.83 1.41
C ALA A 99 3.21 11.45 0.19
N ILE A 100 2.06 10.90 -0.21
CA ILE A 100 1.23 11.46 -1.30
C ILE A 100 0.74 12.87 -0.94
N SER A 101 0.29 13.08 0.29
CA SER A 101 -0.15 14.41 0.74
C SER A 101 0.98 15.43 0.66
N GLN A 102 2.18 15.10 1.15
CA GLN A 102 3.35 15.99 1.06
C GLN A 102 3.74 16.30 -0.39
N LEU A 103 3.71 15.29 -1.26
CA LEU A 103 4.01 15.46 -2.68
C LEU A 103 3.02 16.42 -3.35
N ASN A 104 1.73 16.28 -3.04
CA ASN A 104 0.67 17.14 -3.59
C ASN A 104 0.84 18.60 -3.14
N GLU A 105 1.18 18.84 -1.88
CA GLU A 105 1.45 20.20 -1.38
C GLU A 105 2.71 20.81 -2.03
N ALA A 106 3.79 20.02 -2.16
CA ALA A 106 5.00 20.47 -2.85
C ALA A 106 4.76 20.74 -4.34
N ALA A 107 3.91 19.95 -4.99
CA ALA A 107 3.50 20.18 -6.37
C ALA A 107 2.75 21.51 -6.48
N LYS A 108 1.70 21.74 -5.68
CA LYS A 108 0.94 23.00 -5.69
C LYS A 108 1.85 24.23 -5.56
N ALA A 109 2.86 24.17 -4.69
CA ALA A 109 3.84 25.23 -4.53
C ALA A 109 4.71 25.50 -5.79
N LYS A 110 5.01 24.47 -6.60
CA LYS A 110 5.74 24.62 -7.87
C LYS A 110 4.86 25.05 -9.05
N TRP A 111 3.57 24.74 -9.02
CA TRP A 111 2.63 25.06 -10.11
C TRP A 111 2.05 26.49 -10.01
N HIS A 112 2.23 27.21 -8.90
CA HIS A 112 2.00 28.65 -8.83
C HIS A 112 3.20 29.44 -9.41
N LYS A 113 3.45 29.26 -10.71
CA LYS A 113 4.18 30.29 -11.46
C LYS A 113 3.18 31.45 -11.67
N PRO A 114 3.46 32.69 -11.24
CA PRO A 114 2.62 33.82 -11.61
C PRO A 114 2.54 33.87 -13.15
N PRO A 115 1.40 34.32 -13.72
CA PRO A 115 1.32 34.52 -15.16
C PRO A 115 2.51 35.39 -15.59
N ARG A 116 3.17 34.96 -16.68
CA ARG A 116 4.20 35.77 -17.33
C ARG A 116 3.56 37.10 -17.72
N ALA A 117 4.17 38.21 -17.30
CA ALA A 117 3.70 39.56 -17.61
C ALA A 117 3.93 39.94 -19.09
N ASP A 118 4.46 39.00 -19.87
CA ASP A 118 5.04 39.13 -21.19
C ASP A 118 4.24 38.41 -22.29
N ASP A 119 2.99 37.99 -22.01
CA ASP A 119 2.03 37.54 -23.01
C ASP A 119 1.48 38.78 -23.77
N GLY A 120 2.38 39.43 -24.50
CA GLY A 120 2.15 40.63 -25.28
C GLY A 120 0.95 40.46 -26.20
N VAL A 121 0.03 41.43 -26.10
CA VAL A 121 -1.02 41.68 -27.07
C VAL A 121 -0.36 41.84 -28.44
N GLY A 122 -0.40 40.79 -29.24
CA GLY A 122 -0.06 40.86 -30.65
C GLY A 122 -1.09 41.76 -31.34
N GLU A 123 -0.73 43.00 -31.61
CA GLU A 123 -1.44 43.87 -32.55
C GLU A 123 -1.59 43.11 -33.87
N ARG A 124 -2.83 42.87 -34.29
CA ARG A 124 -3.10 42.42 -35.66
C ARG A 124 -2.96 43.65 -36.56
N PRO A 125 -2.14 43.60 -37.63
CA PRO A 125 -2.13 44.68 -38.61
C PRO A 125 -3.48 44.74 -39.35
N ALA A 126 -3.85 45.97 -39.70
CA ALA A 126 -5.13 46.38 -40.28
C ALA A 126 -5.40 45.79 -41.67
#